data_AF-A0A4Q1INZ7-F1
#
_entry.id   AF-A0A4Q1INZ7-F1
#
_cell.length_a   1.000
_cell.length_b   1.000
_cell.length_c   1.000
_cell.angle_alpha   90.00
_cell.angle_beta   90.00
_cell.angle_gamma   90.00
#
_symmetry.space_group_name_H-M   'P 1'
#
loop_
_entity.id
_entity.type
_entity.pdbx_description
1 polymer ?
#
loop_
_entity_poly.entity_id
_entity_poly.type
_entity_poly.pdbx_seq_one_letter_code
_entity_poly.pdbx_strand_id
1 'polypeptide(L)'
;MLKSKRKKKNEDFNRDKLYYNQEQDHYICPMGQTMKKIGERKRKTKSGYAQTTSIYSAQNCQVCQLRGACFKAKGNRIVERNHKLEAYKEKARRNLLSEIGEIKRKQRTADVEPVFAHIKSNRNFKRFTHKGIEKAELEFGLHALAHNIRKKCA
;
A
#
# COMPACT_ATOMS: atom_id res chain seq x y z
N MET A 1 -10.90 21.55 1.67
CA MET A 1 -10.47 20.71 0.54
C MET A 1 -9.08 21.12 0.07
N LEU A 2 -8.02 20.44 0.53
CA LEU A 2 -6.65 20.73 0.07
C LEU A 2 -6.38 20.01 -1.25
N LYS A 3 -6.72 20.65 -2.38
CA LYS A 3 -6.27 20.20 -3.71
C LYS A 3 -4.77 20.44 -3.82
N SER A 4 -3.97 19.40 -3.54
CA SER A 4 -2.53 19.39 -3.77
C SER A 4 -2.23 19.64 -5.26
N LYS A 5 -1.66 20.81 -5.59
CA LYS A 5 -1.08 21.16 -6.91
C LYS A 5 0.21 20.37 -7.18
N ARG A 6 0.18 19.03 -7.15
CA ARG A 6 1.27 18.20 -7.68
C ARG A 6 1.03 18.06 -9.18
N LYS A 7 1.99 18.47 -10.03
CA LYS A 7 2.03 18.17 -11.47
C LYS A 7 1.60 16.70 -11.64
N LYS A 8 0.45 16.45 -12.28
CA LYS A 8 0.01 15.09 -12.64
C LYS A 8 1.13 14.46 -13.48
N LYS A 9 1.99 13.65 -12.86
CA LYS A 9 2.80 12.70 -13.62
C LYS A 9 1.81 11.86 -14.42
N ASN A 10 2.00 11.70 -15.72
CA ASN A 10 1.11 10.90 -16.58
C ASN A 10 0.76 9.58 -15.87
N GLU A 11 -0.44 9.54 -15.28
CA GLU A 11 -0.86 8.42 -14.45
C GLU A 11 -1.03 7.16 -15.29
N ASP A 12 -1.24 7.35 -16.59
CA ASP A 12 -1.53 6.30 -17.59
C ASP A 12 -0.35 5.37 -17.83
N PHE A 13 0.88 5.83 -17.59
CA PHE A 13 2.08 4.98 -17.70
C PHE A 13 2.52 4.38 -16.36
N ASN A 14 1.75 4.53 -15.27
CA ASN A 14 2.13 3.93 -13.99
C ASN A 14 2.06 2.40 -14.06
N ARG A 15 2.96 1.72 -13.35
CA ARG A 15 3.00 0.25 -13.28
C ARG A 15 1.66 -0.34 -12.87
N ASP A 16 1.00 0.29 -11.90
CA ASP A 16 -0.23 -0.23 -11.31
C ASP A 16 -1.43 -0.16 -12.28
N LYS A 17 -1.32 0.58 -13.40
CA LYS A 17 -2.31 0.59 -14.49
C LYS A 17 -1.99 -0.43 -15.61
N LEU A 18 -0.81 -1.05 -15.59
CA LEU A 18 -0.47 -2.07 -16.59
C LEU A 18 -1.25 -3.35 -16.33
N TYR A 19 -1.78 -3.93 -17.40
CA TYR A 19 -2.42 -5.23 -17.33
C TYR A 19 -1.38 -6.33 -17.13
N TYR A 20 -1.63 -7.22 -16.16
CA TYR A 20 -0.82 -8.39 -15.88
C TYR A 20 -1.66 -9.63 -16.13
N ASN A 21 -1.22 -10.47 -17.06
CA ASN A 21 -1.82 -11.77 -17.31
C ASN A 21 -1.21 -12.80 -16.35
N GLN A 22 -2.04 -13.36 -15.47
CA GLN A 22 -1.61 -14.36 -14.48
C GLN A 22 -1.36 -15.73 -15.11
N GLU A 23 -2.12 -16.11 -16.14
CA GLU A 23 -2.03 -17.43 -16.79
C GLU A 23 -0.76 -17.55 -17.64
N GLN A 24 -0.43 -16.49 -18.37
CA GLN A 24 0.70 -16.45 -19.31
C GLN A 24 1.94 -15.72 -18.77
N ASP A 25 1.94 -15.38 -17.46
CA ASP A 25 3.00 -14.67 -16.72
C ASP A 25 3.70 -13.55 -17.52
N HIS A 26 2.92 -12.57 -18.00
CA HIS A 26 3.48 -11.41 -18.70
C HIS A 26 2.69 -10.13 -18.42
N TYR A 27 3.34 -9.00 -18.65
CA TYR A 27 2.71 -7.68 -18.62
C TYR A 27 2.41 -7.18 -20.03
N ILE A 28 1.40 -6.35 -20.17
CA ILE A 28 1.12 -5.63 -21.42
C ILE A 28 1.53 -4.16 -21.24
N CYS A 29 2.42 -3.70 -22.11
CA CYS A 29 2.87 -2.31 -22.15
C CYS A 29 1.74 -1.40 -22.68
N PRO A 30 1.73 -0.08 -22.42
CA PRO A 30 0.70 0.81 -22.94
C PRO A 30 0.66 0.91 -24.48
N MET A 31 1.73 0.49 -25.16
CA MET A 31 1.77 0.35 -26.63
C MET A 31 1.16 -0.99 -27.12
N GLY A 32 0.66 -1.84 -26.23
CA GLY A 32 0.09 -3.16 -26.57
C GLY A 32 1.10 -4.32 -26.65
N GLN A 33 2.40 -4.05 -26.54
CA GLN A 33 3.43 -5.10 -26.60
C GLN A 33 3.52 -5.94 -25.32
N THR A 34 3.91 -7.21 -25.44
CA THR A 34 4.11 -8.11 -24.31
C THR A 34 5.48 -7.90 -23.64
N MET A 35 5.48 -7.89 -22.31
CA MET A 35 6.66 -7.76 -21.48
C MET A 35 6.96 -9.11 -20.83
N LYS A 36 8.05 -9.74 -21.26
CA LYS A 36 8.45 -11.08 -20.80
C LYS A 36 9.23 -11.00 -19.49
N LYS A 37 9.10 -12.05 -18.67
CA LYS A 37 9.90 -12.22 -17.45
C LYS A 37 11.37 -12.46 -17.84
N ILE A 38 12.27 -11.61 -17.34
CA ILE A 38 13.72 -11.75 -17.56
C ILE A 38 14.39 -12.45 -16.38
N GLY A 39 13.84 -12.31 -15.18
CA GLY A 39 14.41 -12.97 -14.02
C GLY A 39 13.72 -12.59 -12.72
N GLU A 40 14.36 -12.97 -11.61
CA GLU A 40 13.89 -12.70 -10.28
C GLU A 40 14.99 -12.07 -9.43
N ARG A 41 14.60 -11.12 -8.58
CA ARG A 41 15.47 -10.50 -7.59
C ARG A 41 14.98 -10.89 -6.21
N LYS A 42 15.89 -11.41 -5.38
CA LYS A 42 15.65 -11.65 -3.96
C LYS A 42 16.24 -10.49 -3.16
N ARG A 43 15.44 -9.89 -2.28
CA ARG A 43 15.87 -8.80 -1.39
C ARG A 43 15.44 -9.09 0.04
N LYS A 44 16.32 -8.84 1.01
CA LYS A 44 15.95 -8.81 2.42
C LYS A 44 15.59 -7.37 2.82
N THR A 45 14.48 -7.23 3.53
CA THR A 45 14.07 -5.96 4.15
C THR A 45 14.93 -5.66 5.37
N LYS A 46 14.86 -4.42 5.90
CA LYS A 46 15.59 -4.03 7.12
C LYS A 46 15.23 -4.89 8.34
N SER A 47 14.02 -5.45 8.36
CA SER A 47 13.54 -6.37 9.41
C SER A 47 13.93 -7.85 9.15
N GLY A 48 14.75 -8.13 8.14
CA GLY A 48 15.20 -9.49 7.81
C GLY A 48 14.23 -10.29 6.93
N TYR A 49 13.02 -9.79 6.66
CA TYR A 49 12.05 -10.51 5.82
C TYR A 49 12.53 -10.59 4.37
N ALA A 50 12.57 -11.82 3.83
CA ALA A 50 12.98 -12.10 2.45
C ALA A 50 11.82 -11.93 1.47
N GLN A 51 12.06 -11.15 0.41
CA GLN A 51 11.09 -10.87 -0.65
C GLN A 51 11.67 -11.30 -2.00
N THR A 52 10.83 -11.97 -2.80
CA THR A 52 11.13 -12.29 -4.19
C THR A 52 10.29 -11.38 -5.09
N THR A 53 10.97 -10.72 -6.03
CA THR A 53 10.38 -9.83 -7.03
C THR A 53 10.71 -10.34 -8.42
N SER A 54 9.68 -10.58 -9.23
CA SER A 54 9.81 -10.92 -10.64
C SER A 54 10.03 -9.66 -11.46
N ILE A 55 10.94 -9.73 -12.43
CA ILE A 55 11.35 -8.63 -13.29
C ILE A 55 10.89 -8.92 -14.72
N TYR A 56 10.12 -7.99 -15.29
CA TYR A 56 9.58 -8.07 -16.65
C TYR A 56 10.13 -6.93 -17.49
N SER A 57 10.45 -7.20 -18.75
CA SER A 57 10.92 -6.16 -19.68
C SER A 57 10.10 -6.13 -20.94
N ALA A 58 9.84 -4.91 -21.41
CA ALA A 58 9.30 -4.67 -22.73
C ALA A 58 10.36 -4.94 -23.80
N GLN A 59 9.89 -5.08 -25.03
CA GLN A 59 10.71 -5.23 -26.22
C GLN A 59 10.70 -3.91 -27.01
N ASN A 60 11.71 -3.70 -27.87
CA ASN A 60 11.74 -2.63 -28.87
C ASN A 60 11.33 -1.22 -28.39
N CYS A 61 11.67 -0.83 -27.15
CA CYS A 61 11.31 0.49 -26.64
C CYS A 61 12.05 1.62 -27.35
N GLN A 62 13.09 1.34 -28.13
CA GLN A 62 13.88 2.36 -28.84
C GLN A 62 13.08 3.04 -29.96
N VAL A 63 12.23 2.29 -30.66
CA VAL A 63 11.41 2.78 -31.79
C VAL A 63 9.99 3.19 -31.33
N CYS A 64 9.71 3.10 -30.04
CA CYS A 64 8.38 3.39 -29.49
C CYS A 64 8.11 4.90 -29.44
N GLN A 65 7.07 5.36 -30.13
CA GLN A 65 6.62 6.76 -30.13
C GLN A 65 6.23 7.25 -28.73
N LEU A 66 5.72 6.36 -27.88
CA LEU A 66 5.33 6.67 -26.50
C LEU A 66 6.51 6.73 -25.52
N ARG A 67 7.75 6.43 -25.95
CA ARG A 67 8.93 6.31 -25.07
C ARG A 67 9.11 7.54 -24.18
N GLY A 68 9.04 8.75 -24.77
CA GLY A 68 9.27 10.01 -24.06
C GLY A 68 8.32 10.24 -22.88
N ALA A 69 7.07 9.79 -23.01
CA ALA A 69 6.05 9.88 -21.96
C ALA A 69 6.00 8.65 -21.04
N CYS A 70 6.43 7.48 -21.53
CA CYS A 70 6.26 6.18 -20.91
C CYS A 70 7.27 5.90 -19.78
N PHE A 71 8.57 6.09 -20.02
CA PHE A 71 9.62 5.89 -19.02
C PHE A 71 10.91 6.64 -19.40
N LYS A 72 11.74 6.97 -18.41
CA LYS A 72 12.94 7.84 -18.61
C LYS A 72 14.28 7.10 -18.59
N ALA A 73 14.29 5.77 -18.43
CA ALA A 73 15.53 5.00 -18.32
C ALA A 73 16.17 4.67 -19.69
N LYS A 74 17.46 4.34 -19.69
CA LYS A 74 18.15 3.80 -20.86
C LYS A 74 17.67 2.37 -21.12
N GLY A 75 17.62 1.95 -22.39
CA GLY A 75 17.22 0.58 -22.78
C GLY A 75 15.71 0.38 -22.88
N ASN A 76 15.23 -0.77 -22.43
CA ASN A 76 13.81 -1.15 -22.42
C ASN A 76 13.14 -0.86 -21.08
N ARG A 77 11.82 -0.68 -21.09
CA ARG A 77 11.05 -0.48 -19.87
C ARG A 77 11.05 -1.76 -19.03
N ILE A 78 11.42 -1.63 -17.76
CA ILE A 78 11.41 -2.73 -16.79
C ILE A 78 10.29 -2.50 -15.76
N VAL A 79 9.61 -3.58 -15.40
CA VAL A 79 8.56 -3.63 -14.39
C VAL A 79 8.88 -4.71 -13.37
N GLU A 80 8.85 -4.35 -12.09
CA GLU A 80 9.02 -5.30 -10.99
C GLU A 80 7.68 -5.60 -10.34
N ARG A 81 7.38 -6.89 -10.13
CA ARG A 81 6.17 -7.38 -9.44
C ARG A 81 6.55 -8.27 -8.27
N ASN A 82 6.00 -7.99 -7.10
CA ASN A 82 6.04 -8.91 -5.96
C ASN A 82 4.68 -9.61 -5.86
N HIS A 83 4.62 -10.87 -6.27
CA HIS A 83 3.36 -11.62 -6.33
C HIS A 83 2.69 -11.76 -4.95
N LYS A 84 3.48 -11.97 -3.88
CA LYS A 84 2.95 -12.07 -2.52
C LYS A 84 2.32 -10.75 -2.07
N LEU A 85 3.01 -9.64 -2.33
CA LEU A 85 2.50 -8.31 -1.99
C LEU A 85 1.19 -8.00 -2.73
N GLU A 86 1.14 -8.29 -4.04
CA GLU A 86 -0.08 -8.07 -4.83
C GLU A 86 -1.23 -8.96 -4.35
N ALA A 87 -0.98 -10.21 -3.97
CA ALA A 87 -1.98 -11.08 -3.36
C ALA A 87 -2.51 -10.53 -2.03
N TYR A 88 -1.65 -9.98 -1.17
CA TYR A 88 -2.09 -9.35 0.09
C TYR A 88 -2.91 -8.09 -0.15
N LYS A 89 -2.53 -7.26 -1.12
CA LYS A 89 -3.32 -6.08 -1.51
C LYS A 89 -4.70 -6.48 -2.02
N GLU A 90 -4.77 -7.52 -2.85
CA GLU A 90 -6.04 -8.01 -3.38
C GLU A 90 -6.93 -8.58 -2.27
N LYS A 91 -6.36 -9.37 -1.34
CA LYS A 91 -7.08 -9.84 -0.15
C LYS A 91 -7.62 -8.67 0.68
N ALA A 92 -6.79 -7.65 0.92
CA ALA A 92 -7.22 -6.47 1.66
C ALA A 92 -8.33 -5.71 0.93
N ARG A 93 -8.22 -5.53 -0.40
CA ARG A 93 -9.25 -4.89 -1.23
C ARG A 93 -10.56 -5.66 -1.16
N ARG A 94 -10.53 -6.98 -1.35
CA ARG A 94 -11.71 -7.84 -1.24
C ARG A 94 -12.38 -7.74 0.12
N ASN A 95 -11.59 -7.76 1.21
CA ASN A 95 -12.13 -7.62 2.56
C ASN A 95 -12.74 -6.23 2.82
N LEU A 96 -12.20 -5.18 2.19
CA LEU A 96 -12.73 -3.83 2.33
C LEU A 96 -14.02 -3.63 1.52
N LEU A 97 -14.09 -4.21 0.33
CA LEU A 97 -15.23 -4.10 -0.60
C LEU A 97 -16.32 -5.16 -0.37
N SER A 98 -16.11 -6.10 0.55
CA SER A 98 -17.18 -7.02 0.95
C SER A 98 -18.25 -6.29 1.75
N GLU A 99 -19.47 -6.83 1.75
CA GLU A 99 -20.58 -6.30 2.54
C GLU A 99 -20.23 -6.19 4.04
N ILE A 100 -19.58 -7.21 4.60
CA ILE A 100 -19.07 -7.19 5.97
C ILE A 100 -18.05 -6.05 6.15
N GLY A 101 -17.17 -5.84 5.17
CA GLY A 101 -16.21 -4.74 5.17
C GLY A 101 -16.87 -3.37 5.16
N GLU A 102 -17.94 -3.19 4.38
CA GLU A 102 -18.75 -1.98 4.36
C GLU A 102 -19.45 -1.71 5.69
N ILE A 103 -20.11 -2.72 6.26
CA ILE A 103 -20.77 -2.61 7.57
C ILE A 103 -19.76 -2.21 8.64
N LYS A 104 -18.62 -2.90 8.71
CA LYS A 104 -17.56 -2.58 9.68
C LYS A 104 -16.96 -1.19 9.47
N ARG A 105 -16.82 -0.73 8.23
CA ARG A 105 -16.34 0.63 7.93
C ARG A 105 -17.31 1.69 8.43
N LYS A 106 -18.63 1.48 8.26
CA LYS A 106 -19.65 2.39 8.79
C LYS A 106 -19.63 2.40 10.33
N GLN A 107 -19.61 1.22 10.96
CA GLN A 107 -19.53 1.06 12.43
C GLN A 107 -18.30 1.73 13.05
N ARG A 108 -17.14 1.70 12.36
CA ARG A 108 -15.89 2.31 12.85
C ARG A 108 -16.04 3.78 13.26
N THR A 109 -16.89 4.52 12.54
CA THR A 109 -17.16 5.95 12.79
C THR A 109 -17.84 6.19 14.14
N ALA A 110 -18.67 5.26 14.61
CA ALA A 110 -19.38 5.35 15.88
C ALA A 110 -18.61 4.67 17.02
N ASP A 111 -17.93 3.57 16.74
CA ASP A 111 -17.34 2.73 17.78
C ASP A 111 -15.91 3.11 18.09
N VAL A 112 -15.05 3.09 17.08
CA VAL A 112 -13.58 3.09 17.25
C VAL A 112 -12.99 4.49 17.08
N GLU A 113 -13.44 5.22 16.06
CA GLU A 113 -12.94 6.57 15.79
C GLU A 113 -13.19 7.55 16.94
N PRO A 114 -14.36 7.56 17.62
CA PRO A 114 -14.59 8.46 18.76
C PRO A 114 -13.71 8.14 19.96
N VAL A 115 -13.41 6.84 20.19
CA VAL A 115 -12.51 6.40 21.26
C VAL A 115 -11.10 6.96 21.01
N PHE A 116 -10.58 6.82 19.79
CA PHE A 116 -9.27 7.38 19.44
C PHE A 116 -9.26 8.90 19.41
N ALA A 117 -10.34 9.54 18.97
CA ALA A 117 -10.49 10.99 19.01
C ALA A 117 -10.44 11.49 20.46
N HIS A 118 -11.13 10.83 21.38
CA HIS A 118 -11.12 11.18 22.80
C HIS A 118 -9.71 11.01 23.42
N ILE A 119 -9.02 9.92 23.10
CA ILE A 119 -7.65 9.69 23.60
C ILE A 119 -6.68 10.74 23.04
N LYS A 120 -6.73 11.03 21.74
CA LYS A 120 -5.77 11.94 21.09
C LYS A 120 -6.04 13.41 21.33
N SER A 121 -7.31 13.82 21.25
CA SER A 121 -7.71 15.23 21.34
C SER A 121 -8.02 15.62 22.78
N ASN A 122 -8.93 14.93 23.46
CA ASN A 122 -9.38 15.34 24.81
C ASN A 122 -8.34 15.01 25.88
N ARG A 123 -7.59 13.91 25.72
CA ARG A 123 -6.49 13.55 26.64
C ARG A 123 -5.10 13.93 26.11
N ASN A 124 -5.04 14.66 24.99
CA ASN A 124 -3.82 15.15 24.36
C ASN A 124 -2.72 14.08 24.14
N PHE A 125 -3.09 12.80 24.00
CA PHE A 125 -2.14 11.72 23.76
C PHE A 125 -1.68 11.71 22.29
N LYS A 126 -0.64 12.48 21.99
CA LYS A 126 -0.11 12.67 20.63
C LYS A 126 1.13 11.84 20.33
N ARG A 127 1.92 11.52 21.35
CA ARG A 127 3.19 10.79 21.26
C ARG A 127 3.38 9.94 22.50
N PHE A 128 4.05 8.80 22.33
CA PHE A 128 4.53 8.00 23.43
C PHE A 128 5.68 8.73 24.15
N THR A 129 5.67 8.67 25.46
CA THR A 129 6.68 9.26 26.33
C THR A 129 7.89 8.34 26.42
N HIS A 130 7.67 7.03 26.35
CA HIS A 130 8.72 6.02 26.46
C HIS A 130 9.18 5.50 25.09
N LYS A 131 10.41 4.96 25.07
CA LYS A 131 11.00 4.28 23.90
C LYS A 131 11.05 2.77 24.15
N GLY A 132 10.77 2.00 23.10
CA GLY A 132 10.70 0.53 23.14
C GLY A 132 9.27 0.03 23.10
N ILE A 133 9.05 -1.12 22.44
CA ILE A 133 7.72 -1.69 22.21
C ILE A 133 7.03 -1.99 23.54
N GLU A 134 7.72 -2.66 24.46
CA GLU A 134 7.18 -3.04 25.78
C GLU A 134 6.67 -1.83 26.58
N LYS A 135 7.46 -0.75 26.63
CA LYS A 135 7.07 0.46 27.37
C LYS A 135 5.95 1.23 26.68
N ALA A 136 5.93 1.24 25.34
CA ALA A 136 4.84 1.84 24.58
C ALA A 136 3.53 1.07 24.76
N GLU A 137 3.60 -0.26 24.83
CA GLU A 137 2.46 -1.13 25.13
C GLU A 137 1.91 -0.87 26.54
N LEU A 138 2.78 -0.74 27.54
CA LEU A 138 2.39 -0.39 28.91
C LEU A 138 1.68 0.97 28.96
N GLU A 139 2.27 2.01 28.36
CA GLU A 139 1.71 3.37 28.31
C GLU A 139 0.34 3.38 27.62
N PHE A 140 0.21 2.72 26.46
CA PHE A 140 -1.07 2.60 25.77
C PHE A 140 -2.10 1.80 26.58
N GLY A 141 -1.67 0.73 27.25
CA GLY A 141 -2.50 -0.09 28.12
C GLY A 141 -3.13 0.71 29.26
N LEU A 142 -2.35 1.59 29.90
CA LEU A 142 -2.85 2.51 30.93
C LEU A 142 -3.88 3.49 30.37
N HIS A 143 -3.64 4.06 29.18
CA HIS A 143 -4.61 4.94 28.52
C HIS A 143 -5.92 4.21 28.15
N ALA A 144 -5.82 2.96 27.69
CA ALA A 144 -6.96 2.12 27.36
C ALA A 144 -7.75 1.74 28.61
N LEU A 145 -7.08 1.33 29.69
CA LEU A 145 -7.70 1.03 30.98
C LEU A 145 -8.45 2.25 31.53
N ALA A 146 -7.80 3.42 31.57
CA ALA A 146 -8.43 4.66 31.98
C ALA A 146 -9.59 5.07 31.06
N HIS A 147 -9.57 4.70 29.78
CA HIS A 147 -10.72 4.91 28.89
C HIS A 147 -11.90 4.01 29.26
N ASN A 148 -11.63 2.72 29.50
CA ASN A 148 -12.64 1.72 29.82
C ASN A 148 -13.30 1.99 31.18
N ILE A 149 -12.52 2.35 32.20
CA ILE A 149 -13.06 2.75 33.52
C ILE A 149 -14.00 3.93 33.37
N ARG A 150 -13.59 4.98 32.64
CA ARG A 150 -14.45 6.15 32.40
C ARG A 150 -15.76 5.78 31.69
N LYS A 151 -15.70 4.89 30.68
CA LYS A 151 -16.90 4.40 29.98
C LYS A 151 -17.83 3.57 30.87
N LYS A 152 -17.32 2.96 31.94
CA LYS A 152 -18.11 2.16 32.89
C LYS A 152 -18.76 3.01 33.98
N CYS A 153 -18.12 4.12 34.36
CA CYS A 153 -18.60 5.01 35.42
C CYS A 153 -19.49 6.16 34.92
N ALA A 154 -19.45 6.48 33.63
CA ALA A 154 -20.31 7.46 32.97
C ALA A 154 -21.53 6.78 32.37
#